data_AF-A0AAU9TZQ4-F1
#
_entry.id   AF-A0AAU9TZQ4-F1
#
_cell.length_a   1.000
_cell.length_b   1.000
_cell.length_c   1.000
_cell.angle_alpha   90.00
_cell.angle_beta   90.00
_cell.angle_gamma   90.00
#
_symmetry.space_group_name_H-M   'P 1'
#
loop_
_entity.id
_entity.type
_entity.pdbx_description
1 polymer ?
#
loop_
_entity_poly.entity_id
_entity_poly.type
_entity_poly.pdbx_seq_one_letter_code
_entity_poly.pdbx_strand_id
1 'polypeptide(L)'
;MFVLSAAQAHALLSAARRGLNNTGALVDVGAGDGEVSRRFAHLYTNKYATEISASMRKALSGKGYTLLDTEDWWREQRFDCVCMLNLLDRCSKPRSMLRQAKTAIAPDGVLLLALVLPYKPYVEVTSDHKPEERLPIQGVNFEEQAASFVQFMRDEMGFEAVAWSRAPYLCEGDFAQAYYWLDDSIYVFTPIRE
;
A
#
# COMPACT_ATOMS: atom_id res chain seq x y z
N MET A 1 -12.99 5.52 -2.78
CA MET A 1 -11.65 6.10 -2.49
C MET A 1 -10.89 6.32 -3.80
N PHE A 2 -10.16 7.42 -3.92
CA PHE A 2 -9.17 7.64 -4.98
C PHE A 2 -7.78 7.79 -4.33
N VAL A 3 -6.76 7.19 -4.95
CA VAL A 3 -5.35 7.27 -4.52
C VAL A 3 -4.50 7.69 -5.72
N LEU A 4 -4.53 6.90 -6.80
CA LEU A 4 -3.79 7.21 -8.03
C LEU A 4 -4.55 6.79 -9.30
N SER A 5 -4.34 7.56 -10.37
CA SER A 5 -4.78 7.21 -11.73
C SER A 5 -3.83 6.20 -12.39
N ALA A 6 -4.27 5.57 -13.48
CA ALA A 6 -3.43 4.67 -14.28
C ALA A 6 -2.13 5.36 -14.78
N ALA A 7 -2.23 6.62 -15.23
CA ALA A 7 -1.09 7.38 -15.72
C ALA A 7 -0.08 7.69 -14.60
N GLN A 8 -0.57 8.06 -13.41
CA GLN A 8 0.28 8.28 -12.23
C GLN A 8 0.97 6.99 -11.77
N ALA A 9 0.23 5.88 -11.73
CA ALA A 9 0.79 4.56 -11.40
C ALA A 9 1.90 4.18 -12.36
N HIS A 10 1.63 4.29 -13.66
CA HIS A 10 2.61 3.98 -14.70
C HIS A 10 3.85 4.87 -14.59
N ALA A 11 3.69 6.18 -14.38
CA ALA A 11 4.82 7.10 -14.24
C ALA A 11 5.70 6.77 -13.02
N LEU A 12 5.08 6.52 -11.86
CA LEU A 12 5.78 6.16 -10.63
C LEU A 12 6.51 4.83 -10.75
N LEU A 13 5.84 3.79 -11.27
CA LEU A 13 6.43 2.47 -11.44
C LEU A 13 7.53 2.47 -12.53
N SER A 14 7.37 3.26 -13.60
CA SER A 14 8.40 3.41 -14.64
C SER A 14 9.66 4.07 -14.12
N ALA A 15 9.52 5.04 -13.20
CA ALA A 15 10.67 5.73 -12.60
C ALA A 15 11.57 4.77 -11.79
N ALA A 16 10.99 3.73 -11.19
CA ALA A 16 11.73 2.69 -10.49
C ALA A 16 12.60 1.82 -11.42
N ARG A 17 12.32 1.79 -12.72
CA ARG A 17 12.93 0.89 -13.73
C ARG A 17 12.88 -0.60 -13.30
N ARG A 18 11.94 -0.94 -12.42
CA ARG A 18 11.75 -2.21 -11.73
C ARG A 18 10.27 -2.42 -11.50
N GLY A 19 9.85 -3.67 -11.28
CA GLY A 19 8.47 -4.01 -10.95
C GLY A 19 7.45 -3.81 -12.08
N LEU A 20 7.81 -3.29 -13.26
CA LEU A 20 6.96 -3.37 -14.46
C LEU A 20 7.36 -4.59 -15.27
N ASN A 21 6.50 -5.60 -15.22
CA ASN A 21 6.68 -6.84 -15.95
C ASN A 21 5.31 -7.22 -16.50
N ASN A 22 5.13 -7.13 -17.83
CA ASN A 22 3.85 -7.47 -18.47
C ASN A 22 3.46 -8.93 -18.25
N THR A 23 4.39 -9.79 -17.80
CA THR A 23 4.16 -11.18 -17.36
C THR A 23 4.24 -11.40 -15.85
N GLY A 24 4.40 -10.33 -15.08
CA GLY A 24 4.62 -10.37 -13.63
C GLY A 24 3.36 -10.55 -12.79
N ALA A 25 3.57 -10.61 -11.48
CA ALA A 25 2.54 -10.76 -10.46
C ALA A 25 2.47 -9.54 -9.54
N LEU A 26 1.25 -9.05 -9.33
CA LEU A 26 0.91 -8.03 -8.34
C LEU A 26 0.09 -8.64 -7.20
N VAL A 27 0.33 -8.22 -5.96
CA VAL A 27 -0.61 -8.39 -4.84
C VAL A 27 -1.03 -7.06 -4.26
N ASP A 28 -2.34 -6.85 -4.10
CA ASP A 28 -2.92 -5.74 -3.35
C ASP A 28 -3.33 -6.19 -1.95
N VAL A 29 -2.58 -5.73 -0.94
CA VAL A 29 -2.75 -6.17 0.44
C VAL A 29 -3.77 -5.27 1.14
N GLY A 30 -4.84 -5.86 1.66
CA GLY A 30 -5.99 -5.09 2.19
C GLY A 30 -6.65 -4.26 1.09
N ALA A 31 -6.97 -4.92 -0.03
CA ALA A 31 -7.39 -4.27 -1.27
C ALA A 31 -8.75 -3.57 -1.18
N GLY A 32 -9.51 -3.80 -0.11
CA GLY A 32 -10.91 -3.40 -0.03
C GLY A 32 -11.71 -4.01 -1.19
N ASP A 33 -12.49 -3.18 -1.88
CA ASP A 33 -13.22 -3.63 -3.06
C ASP A 33 -12.36 -3.76 -4.33
N GLY A 34 -11.08 -3.37 -4.29
CA GLY A 34 -10.13 -3.42 -5.41
C GLY A 34 -10.28 -2.29 -6.43
N GLU A 35 -11.10 -1.26 -6.21
CA GLU A 35 -11.23 -0.18 -7.19
C GLU A 35 -9.91 0.58 -7.40
N VAL A 36 -9.11 0.77 -6.35
CA VAL A 36 -7.84 1.49 -6.45
C VAL A 36 -6.85 0.73 -7.34
N SER A 37 -6.51 -0.51 -6.98
CA SER A 37 -5.54 -1.29 -7.73
C SER A 37 -6.01 -1.66 -9.14
N ARG A 38 -7.33 -1.81 -9.38
CA ARG A 38 -7.86 -2.13 -10.72
C ARG A 38 -7.41 -1.13 -11.79
N ARG A 39 -7.13 0.12 -11.42
CA ARG A 39 -6.68 1.18 -12.32
C ARG A 39 -5.32 0.89 -12.97
N PHE A 40 -4.47 0.10 -12.32
CA PHE A 40 -3.11 -0.20 -12.80
C PHE A 40 -2.75 -1.69 -12.76
N ALA A 41 -3.59 -2.56 -12.18
CA ALA A 41 -3.36 -4.00 -12.13
C ALA A 41 -3.26 -4.66 -13.53
N HIS A 42 -3.72 -3.98 -14.58
CA HIS A 42 -3.54 -4.43 -15.97
C HIS A 42 -2.08 -4.39 -16.46
N LEU A 43 -1.18 -3.73 -15.72
CA LEU A 43 0.26 -3.75 -15.97
C LEU A 43 0.90 -5.11 -15.61
N TYR A 44 0.15 -6.01 -14.96
CA TYR A 44 0.58 -7.32 -14.51
C TYR A 44 -0.33 -8.41 -15.08
N THR A 45 0.24 -9.57 -15.39
CA THR A 45 -0.55 -10.73 -15.84
C THR A 45 -1.34 -11.33 -14.68
N ASN A 46 -0.67 -11.57 -13.55
CA ASN A 46 -1.28 -12.20 -12.39
C ASN A 46 -1.66 -11.15 -11.34
N LYS A 47 -2.92 -11.16 -10.91
CA LYS A 47 -3.49 -10.17 -10.00
C LYS A 47 -3.97 -10.88 -8.76
N TYR A 48 -3.32 -10.60 -7.64
CA TYR A 48 -3.65 -11.16 -6.34
C TYR A 48 -4.15 -10.07 -5.41
N ALA A 49 -4.95 -10.45 -4.41
CA ALA A 49 -5.37 -9.53 -3.36
C ALA A 49 -5.59 -10.26 -2.04
N THR A 50 -5.41 -9.56 -0.93
CA THR A 50 -5.88 -9.97 0.40
C THR A 50 -6.96 -9.01 0.87
N GLU A 51 -7.98 -9.52 1.54
CA GLU A 51 -9.05 -8.72 2.12
C GLU A 51 -9.80 -9.55 3.17
N ILE A 52 -10.19 -8.94 4.29
CA ILE A 52 -10.91 -9.61 5.39
C ILE A 52 -12.42 -9.65 5.16
N SER A 53 -12.99 -8.64 4.51
CA SER A 53 -14.43 -8.53 4.31
C SER A 53 -14.94 -9.48 3.22
N ALA A 54 -15.89 -10.35 3.56
CA ALA A 54 -16.46 -11.33 2.63
C ALA A 54 -17.13 -10.67 1.39
N SER A 55 -17.79 -9.52 1.57
CA SER A 55 -18.42 -8.80 0.46
C SER A 55 -17.37 -8.18 -0.48
N MET A 56 -16.29 -7.63 0.08
CA MET A 56 -15.18 -7.05 -0.68
C MET A 56 -14.37 -8.13 -1.41
N ARG A 57 -14.11 -9.27 -0.76
CA ARG A 57 -13.54 -10.47 -1.41
C ARG A 57 -14.36 -10.89 -2.63
N LYS A 58 -15.69 -10.91 -2.53
CA LYS A 58 -16.56 -11.21 -3.69
C LYS A 58 -16.40 -10.17 -4.81
N ALA A 59 -16.30 -8.90 -4.47
CA ALA A 59 -16.06 -7.82 -5.45
C ALA A 59 -14.71 -7.98 -6.16
N LEU A 60 -13.65 -8.30 -5.42
CA LEU A 60 -12.31 -8.56 -5.95
C LEU A 60 -12.29 -9.75 -6.92
N SER A 61 -12.90 -10.88 -6.56
CA SER A 61 -13.01 -12.03 -7.47
C SER A 61 -13.76 -11.67 -8.76
N GLY A 62 -14.84 -10.88 -8.66
CA GLY A 62 -15.55 -10.37 -9.83
C GLY A 62 -14.73 -9.44 -10.73
N LYS A 63 -13.65 -8.84 -10.19
CA LYS A 63 -12.69 -7.99 -10.91
C LYS A 63 -11.46 -8.75 -11.42
N GLY A 64 -11.45 -10.08 -11.29
CA GLY A 64 -10.39 -10.95 -11.80
C GLY A 64 -9.16 -11.06 -10.89
N TYR A 65 -9.31 -10.78 -9.60
CA TYR A 65 -8.27 -11.03 -8.61
C TYR A 65 -8.36 -12.44 -8.04
N THR A 66 -7.21 -13.10 -7.94
CA THR A 66 -7.04 -14.31 -7.14
C THR A 66 -6.86 -13.92 -5.68
N LEU A 67 -7.75 -14.40 -4.81
CA LEU A 67 -7.69 -14.08 -3.38
C LEU A 67 -6.66 -14.94 -2.67
N LEU A 68 -5.80 -14.31 -1.88
CA LEU A 68 -4.84 -14.94 -0.99
C LEU A 68 -5.29 -14.82 0.47
N ASP A 69 -4.73 -15.69 1.31
CA ASP A 69 -4.93 -15.63 2.76
C ASP A 69 -4.19 -14.44 3.39
N THR A 70 -4.80 -13.78 4.36
CA THR A 70 -4.24 -12.57 4.98
C THR A 70 -3.01 -12.86 5.84
N GLU A 71 -2.85 -14.07 6.36
CA GLU A 71 -1.74 -14.46 7.23
C GLU A 71 -0.53 -15.00 6.45
N ASP A 72 -0.78 -15.63 5.30
CA ASP A 72 0.22 -16.43 4.59
C ASP A 72 0.59 -15.95 3.18
N TRP A 73 -0.06 -14.91 2.64
CA TRP A 73 0.18 -14.37 1.27
C TRP A 73 1.66 -14.12 0.91
N TRP A 74 2.51 -13.86 1.92
CA TRP A 74 3.91 -13.49 1.77
C TRP A 74 4.88 -14.69 1.74
N ARG A 75 4.41 -15.90 2.04
CA ARG A 75 5.27 -17.08 2.25
C ARG A 75 5.66 -17.79 0.96
N GLU A 76 4.68 -18.16 0.15
CA GLU A 76 4.85 -19.17 -0.90
C GLU A 76 5.27 -18.61 -2.26
N GLN A 77 4.97 -17.35 -2.53
CA GLN A 77 5.27 -16.73 -3.81
C GLN A 77 5.94 -15.36 -3.64
N ARG A 78 6.49 -14.87 -4.74
CA ARG A 78 7.09 -13.54 -4.84
C ARG A 78 6.35 -12.71 -5.87
N PHE A 79 6.31 -11.41 -5.63
CA PHE A 79 5.57 -10.46 -6.46
C PHE A 79 6.51 -9.43 -7.08
N ASP A 80 6.29 -9.11 -8.35
CA ASP A 80 6.92 -7.98 -9.02
C ASP A 80 6.40 -6.65 -8.44
N CYS A 81 5.19 -6.63 -7.88
CA CYS A 81 4.63 -5.49 -7.18
C CYS A 81 3.79 -5.90 -5.96
N VAL A 82 4.19 -5.46 -4.78
CA VAL A 82 3.35 -5.50 -3.58
C VAL A 82 2.72 -4.12 -3.41
N CYS A 83 1.41 -4.05 -3.26
CA CYS A 83 0.67 -2.82 -3.01
C CYS A 83 0.15 -2.77 -1.58
N MET A 84 0.33 -1.62 -0.92
CA MET A 84 -0.25 -1.29 0.38
C MET A 84 -0.83 0.12 0.31
N LEU A 85 -2.10 0.21 -0.09
CA LEU A 85 -2.73 1.47 -0.47
C LEU A 85 -3.63 1.98 0.65
N ASN A 86 -3.12 2.84 1.53
CA ASN A 86 -3.81 3.33 2.74
C ASN A 86 -4.19 2.20 3.71
N LEU A 87 -3.26 1.26 3.86
CA LEU A 87 -3.37 0.09 4.74
C LEU A 87 -2.69 0.31 6.09
N LEU A 88 -1.52 0.95 6.10
CA LEU A 88 -0.63 0.94 7.28
C LEU A 88 -1.16 1.78 8.44
N ASP A 89 -2.05 2.73 8.18
CA ASP A 89 -2.81 3.47 9.20
C ASP A 89 -4.08 2.73 9.64
N ARG A 90 -4.43 1.59 9.02
CA ARG A 90 -5.67 0.82 9.27
C ARG A 90 -5.46 -0.60 9.77
N CYS A 91 -4.21 -1.02 9.96
CA CYS A 91 -3.86 -2.36 10.44
C CYS A 91 -3.24 -2.33 11.84
N SER A 92 -3.35 -3.44 12.60
CA SER A 92 -2.80 -3.54 13.96
C SER A 92 -1.27 -3.59 13.98
N LYS A 93 -0.64 -4.19 12.96
CA LYS A 93 0.80 -4.50 12.96
C LYS A 93 1.52 -3.99 11.69
N PRO A 94 1.54 -2.67 11.43
CA PRO A 94 2.11 -2.11 10.20
C PRO A 94 3.59 -2.40 9.99
N ARG A 95 4.42 -2.53 11.04
CA ARG A 95 5.85 -2.84 10.87
C ARG A 95 6.04 -4.30 10.46
N SER A 96 5.26 -5.21 11.04
CA SER A 96 5.24 -6.62 10.64
C SER A 96 4.77 -6.80 9.20
N MET A 97 3.73 -6.07 8.77
CA MET A 97 3.27 -6.06 7.37
C MET A 97 4.39 -5.61 6.41
N LEU A 98 5.14 -4.56 6.74
CA LEU A 98 6.28 -4.11 5.95
C LEU A 98 7.39 -5.17 5.83
N ARG A 99 7.68 -5.92 6.91
CA ARG A 99 8.64 -7.03 6.88
C ARG A 99 8.15 -8.17 5.98
N GLN A 100 6.88 -8.54 6.08
CA GLN A 100 6.25 -9.54 5.22
C GLN A 100 6.32 -9.12 3.74
N ALA A 101 6.00 -7.86 3.44
CA ALA A 101 6.16 -7.31 2.09
C ALA A 101 7.58 -7.42 1.58
N LYS A 102 8.59 -7.06 2.40
CA LYS A 102 9.99 -7.20 2.02
C LYS A 102 10.35 -8.65 1.66
N THR A 103 9.86 -9.63 2.43
CA THR A 103 10.04 -11.04 2.12
C THR A 103 9.33 -11.46 0.84
N ALA A 104 8.14 -10.91 0.56
CA ALA A 104 7.30 -11.28 -0.58
C ALA A 104 7.71 -10.61 -1.91
N ILE A 105 8.55 -9.57 -1.88
CA ILE A 105 8.97 -8.87 -3.10
C ILE A 105 10.02 -9.70 -3.86
N ALA A 106 9.83 -9.85 -5.17
CA ALA A 106 10.79 -10.48 -6.07
C ALA A 106 12.10 -9.66 -6.17
N PRO A 107 13.24 -10.24 -6.60
CA PRO A 107 14.53 -9.53 -6.65
C PRO A 107 14.53 -8.18 -7.39
N ASP A 108 13.69 -8.04 -8.42
CA ASP A 108 13.50 -6.79 -9.19
C ASP A 108 12.07 -6.23 -9.03
N GLY A 109 11.37 -6.65 -7.98
CA GLY A 109 10.05 -6.16 -7.63
C GLY A 109 10.09 -4.87 -6.80
N VAL A 110 8.91 -4.31 -6.56
CA VAL A 110 8.72 -3.04 -5.85
C VAL A 110 7.60 -3.13 -4.81
N LEU A 111 7.65 -2.22 -3.84
CA LEU A 111 6.52 -1.91 -2.95
C LEU A 111 5.90 -0.58 -3.41
N LEU A 112 4.65 -0.61 -3.87
CA LEU A 112 3.84 0.58 -4.11
C LEU A 112 3.01 0.85 -2.85
N LEU A 113 3.30 1.95 -2.17
CA LEU A 113 2.72 2.27 -0.87
C LEU A 113 2.04 3.62 -0.90
N ALA A 114 0.81 3.70 -0.40
CA ALA A 114 0.13 4.96 -0.11
C ALA A 114 -0.14 5.06 1.39
N LEU A 115 0.09 6.25 1.95
CA LEU A 115 -0.12 6.54 3.36
C LEU A 115 -0.65 7.97 3.50
N VAL A 116 -1.81 8.12 4.15
CA VAL A 116 -2.34 9.42 4.50
C VAL A 116 -1.47 10.09 5.57
N LEU A 117 -1.06 11.33 5.31
CA LEU A 117 -0.36 12.19 6.26
C LEU A 117 -1.18 13.47 6.52
N PRO A 118 -1.18 14.02 7.75
CA PRO A 118 -0.47 13.54 8.94
C PRO A 118 -1.00 12.19 9.47
N TYR A 119 -0.09 11.33 9.91
CA TYR A 119 -0.33 9.96 10.35
C TYR A 119 -1.21 9.91 11.60
N LYS A 120 -2.41 9.33 11.45
CA LYS A 120 -3.41 9.15 12.51
C LYS A 120 -3.99 7.73 12.41
N PRO A 121 -3.27 6.71 12.92
CA PRO A 121 -3.70 5.33 12.76
C PRO A 121 -5.00 5.06 13.51
N TYR A 122 -5.86 4.27 12.90
CA TYR A 122 -7.16 3.85 13.42
C TYR A 122 -7.46 2.41 13.00
N VAL A 123 -7.61 1.52 13.97
CA VAL A 123 -7.87 0.09 13.73
C VAL A 123 -9.29 -0.25 14.14
N GLU A 124 -10.12 -0.69 13.20
CA GLU A 124 -11.56 -0.93 13.47
C GLU A 124 -11.80 -2.04 14.50
N VAL A 125 -10.97 -3.08 14.47
CA VAL A 125 -11.21 -4.32 15.23
C VAL A 125 -10.70 -4.30 16.67
N THR A 126 -9.91 -3.29 17.07
CA THR A 126 -9.40 -3.17 18.44
C THR A 126 -10.31 -2.30 19.28
N SER A 127 -10.48 -2.63 20.55
CA SER A 127 -11.42 -1.95 21.46
C SER A 127 -11.08 -0.47 21.71
N ASP A 128 -9.81 -0.09 21.63
CA ASP A 128 -9.35 1.29 21.77
C ASP A 128 -9.01 1.95 20.42
N HIS A 129 -9.28 1.24 19.32
CA HIS A 129 -8.95 1.60 17.95
C HIS A 129 -7.48 1.91 17.67
N LYS A 130 -6.56 1.47 18.55
CA LYS A 130 -5.12 1.66 18.36
C LYS A 130 -4.48 0.42 17.74
N PRO A 131 -3.38 0.60 16.99
CA PRO A 131 -2.57 -0.51 16.53
C PRO A 131 -1.63 -1.01 17.65
N GLU A 132 -1.30 -2.30 17.62
CA GLU A 132 -0.27 -2.92 18.46
C GLU A 132 1.14 -2.41 18.11
N GLU A 133 1.39 -2.13 16.82
CA GLU A 133 2.64 -1.55 16.35
C GLU A 133 2.39 -0.17 15.74
N ARG A 134 3.27 0.79 16.02
CA ARG A 134 3.20 2.12 15.40
C ARG A 134 4.37 2.33 14.46
N LEU A 135 4.11 3.01 13.35
CA LEU A 135 5.16 3.62 12.55
C LEU A 135 5.76 4.80 13.35
N PRO A 136 7.08 4.88 13.52
CA PRO A 136 7.74 5.93 14.31
C PRO A 136 7.86 7.24 13.51
N ILE A 137 6.74 7.71 12.95
CA ILE A 137 6.66 8.94 12.15
C ILE A 137 6.70 10.15 13.09
N GLN A 138 7.65 11.06 12.82
CA GLN A 138 7.89 12.28 13.59
C GLN A 138 7.52 13.51 12.77
N GLY A 139 7.22 14.62 13.45
CA GLY A 139 6.85 15.89 12.82
C GLY A 139 5.37 16.21 12.92
N VAL A 140 5.03 17.45 12.61
CA VAL A 140 3.67 18.00 12.74
C VAL A 140 3.00 18.18 11.38
N ASN A 141 3.74 18.65 10.38
CA ASN A 141 3.23 18.88 9.03
C ASN A 141 3.51 17.70 8.10
N PHE A 142 2.95 17.76 6.89
CA PHE A 142 3.11 16.74 5.87
C PHE A 142 4.59 16.50 5.54
N GLU A 143 5.34 17.58 5.31
CA GLU A 143 6.72 17.52 4.83
C GLU A 143 7.66 16.84 5.85
N GLU A 144 7.54 17.20 7.13
CA GLU A 144 8.30 16.59 8.22
C GLU A 144 7.97 15.10 8.37
N GLN A 145 6.67 14.74 8.32
CA GLN A 145 6.25 13.36 8.45
C GLN A 145 6.62 12.50 7.24
N ALA A 146 6.53 13.05 6.04
CA ALA A 146 6.97 12.37 4.81
C ALA A 146 8.47 12.10 4.86
N ALA A 147 9.28 13.08 5.29
CA ALA A 147 10.72 12.90 5.46
C ALA A 147 11.05 11.85 6.53
N SER A 148 10.40 11.93 7.70
CA SER A 148 10.57 10.96 8.79
C SER A 148 10.17 9.54 8.37
N PHE A 149 9.08 9.39 7.60
CA PHE A 149 8.63 8.10 7.11
C PHE A 149 9.62 7.47 6.11
N VAL A 150 10.14 8.26 5.16
CA VAL A 150 11.16 7.77 4.21
C VAL A 150 12.45 7.36 4.96
N GLN A 151 12.86 8.11 5.98
CA GLN A 151 14.00 7.75 6.80
C GLN A 151 13.77 6.44 7.55
N PHE A 152 12.62 6.26 8.20
CA PHE A 152 12.25 5.00 8.85
C PHE A 152 12.26 3.81 7.87
N MET A 153 11.70 4.00 6.67
CA MET A 153 11.68 2.96 5.63
C MET A 153 13.09 2.53 5.22
N ARG A 154 14.03 3.47 5.11
CA ARG A 154 15.45 3.20 4.83
C ARG A 154 16.14 2.52 6.00
N ASP A 155 16.17 3.17 7.15
CA ASP A 155 17.07 2.84 8.26
C ASP A 155 16.62 1.60 9.03
N GLU A 156 15.30 1.39 9.17
CA GLU A 156 14.77 0.28 9.96
C GLU A 156 14.17 -0.84 9.12
N MET A 157 13.51 -0.52 7.99
CA MET A 157 12.85 -1.52 7.15
C MET A 157 13.73 -1.98 5.96
N GLY A 158 14.79 -1.24 5.65
CA GLY A 158 15.71 -1.55 4.54
C GLY A 158 15.04 -1.45 3.17
N PHE A 159 14.29 -0.37 2.97
CA PHE A 159 13.67 0.02 1.71
C PHE A 159 14.21 1.36 1.23
N GLU A 160 14.53 1.46 -0.06
CA GLU A 160 14.93 2.69 -0.73
C GLU A 160 13.74 3.31 -1.45
N ALA A 161 13.43 4.58 -1.19
CA ALA A 161 12.43 5.32 -1.97
C ALA A 161 13.01 5.70 -3.35
N VAL A 162 12.44 5.19 -4.43
CA VAL A 162 12.93 5.45 -5.80
C VAL A 162 12.08 6.46 -6.56
N ALA A 163 10.80 6.57 -6.20
CA ALA A 163 9.88 7.56 -6.72
C ALA A 163 8.82 7.87 -5.67
N TRP A 164 8.29 9.08 -5.66
CA TRP A 164 7.18 9.44 -4.79
C TRP A 164 6.35 10.57 -5.37
N SER A 165 5.15 10.75 -4.82
CA SER A 165 4.24 11.84 -5.16
C SER A 165 3.36 12.18 -3.96
N ARG A 166 2.77 13.37 -3.99
CA ARG A 166 1.70 13.80 -3.10
C ARG A 166 0.44 13.94 -3.93
N ALA A 167 -0.63 13.26 -3.54
CA ALA A 167 -1.91 13.28 -4.23
C ALA A 167 -3.03 13.62 -3.22
N PRO A 168 -4.17 14.18 -3.68
CA PRO A 168 -5.31 14.34 -2.80
C PRO A 168 -5.91 12.97 -2.46
N TYR A 169 -5.96 12.64 -1.17
CA TYR A 169 -6.78 11.54 -0.67
C TYR A 169 -8.23 12.00 -0.62
N LEU A 170 -9.10 11.38 -1.43
CA LEU A 170 -10.53 11.68 -1.46
C LEU A 170 -11.32 10.45 -1.06
N CYS A 171 -12.04 10.57 0.06
CA CYS A 171 -12.97 9.55 0.53
C CYS A 171 -14.35 10.14 0.82
N GLU A 172 -15.35 9.26 0.78
CA GLU A 172 -16.68 9.59 1.29
C GLU A 172 -16.57 10.05 2.74
N GLY A 173 -17.29 11.12 3.07
CA GLY A 173 -17.27 11.65 4.42
C GLY A 173 -18.41 11.09 5.27
N ASP A 174 -18.92 11.91 6.18
CA ASP A 174 -19.94 11.54 7.14
C ASP A 174 -21.12 12.53 7.10
N PHE A 175 -22.00 12.47 8.11
CA PHE A 175 -23.12 13.39 8.22
C PHE A 175 -22.71 14.86 8.40
N ALA A 176 -21.48 15.15 8.81
CA ALA A 176 -20.96 16.51 8.99
C ALA A 176 -20.28 17.05 7.73
N GLN A 177 -19.65 16.19 6.93
CA GLN A 177 -18.91 16.58 5.73
C GLN A 177 -19.07 15.54 4.62
N ALA A 178 -19.49 15.94 3.42
CA ALA A 178 -19.78 15.01 2.32
C ALA A 178 -18.56 14.24 1.79
N TYR A 179 -17.36 14.83 1.85
CA TYR A 179 -16.11 14.21 1.43
C TYR A 179 -14.95 14.74 2.25
N TYR A 180 -14.06 13.87 2.71
CA TYR A 180 -12.79 14.29 3.29
C TYR A 180 -11.74 14.44 2.20
N TRP A 181 -10.91 15.48 2.33
CA TRP A 181 -9.70 15.65 1.54
C TRP A 181 -8.51 15.73 2.49
N LEU A 182 -7.54 14.84 2.28
CA LEU A 182 -6.28 14.81 3.03
C LEU A 182 -5.13 14.68 2.03
N ASP A 183 -3.90 14.77 2.52
CA ASP A 183 -2.73 14.51 1.70
C ASP A 183 -2.39 13.02 1.72
N ASP A 184 -2.41 12.40 0.55
CA ASP A 184 -1.90 11.06 0.34
C ASP A 184 -0.44 11.13 -0.09
N SER A 185 0.42 10.43 0.64
CA SER A 185 1.83 10.26 0.29
C SER A 185 2.01 8.91 -0.40
N ILE A 186 2.41 8.93 -1.68
CA ILE A 186 2.51 7.74 -2.52
C ILE A 186 3.97 7.51 -2.85
N TYR A 187 4.46 6.32 -2.60
CA TYR A 187 5.86 5.95 -2.76
C TYR A 187 6.00 4.67 -3.56
N VAL A 188 7.06 4.60 -4.35
CA VAL A 188 7.61 3.34 -4.85
C VAL A 188 8.91 3.09 -4.10
N PHE A 189 8.95 1.97 -3.40
CA PHE A 189 10.12 1.50 -2.67
C PHE A 189 10.73 0.26 -3.33
N THR A 190 12.04 0.11 -3.23
CA THR A 190 12.76 -1.13 -3.57
C THR A 190 13.49 -1.67 -2.35
N PRO A 191 13.54 -2.99 -2.12
CA PRO A 191 14.38 -3.56 -1.06
C PRO A 191 15.85 -3.18 -1.27
N ILE A 192 16.51 -2.71 -0.21
CA ILE A 192 17.97 -2.53 -0.19
C ILE A 192 18.59 -3.92 -0.16
N ARG A 193 19.46 -4.21 -1.13
CA ARG A 193 20.24 -5.46 -1.16
C ARG A 193 21.40 -5.32 -0.17
N GLU A 194 21.57 -6.31 0.69
CA GLU A 194 22.76 -6.46 1.53
C GLU A 194 24.01 -6.74 0.68
#